data_AF-A0A7L4QN77-F1
#
_entry.id   AF-A0A7L4QN77-F1
#
_cell.length_a   1.000
_cell.length_b   1.000
_cell.length_c   1.000
_cell.angle_alpha   90.00
_cell.angle_beta   90.00
_cell.angle_gamma   90.00
#
_symmetry.space_group_name_H-M   'P 1'
#
loop_
_entity.id
_entity.type
_entity.pdbx_description
1 polymer ?
#
loop_
_entity_poly.entity_id
_entity_poly.type
_entity_poly.pdbx_seq_one_letter_code
_entity_poly.pdbx_strand_id
1 'polypeptide(L)'
;MDVAISPEVKEVLGQRGIKEAEIAEVITSAEASNDKLVNSAGINVARKKIGESTIYAVYTVSNGAAALQAAYGTRLDMGKIVNTMDESEFKCAKCKETAWNGHCEMFYMGVRRVGPALICKECKDVFIEEYLATNTLAVVEALFEKKRA
;
A
#
# COMPACT_ATOMS: atom_id res chain seq x y z
N MET A 1 -16.10 3.12 -11.03
CA MET A 1 -15.75 1.69 -11.08
C MET A 1 -16.36 1.04 -9.85
N ASP A 2 -17.05 -0.09 -10.01
CA ASP A 2 -17.67 -0.80 -8.89
C ASP A 2 -16.62 -1.63 -8.12
N VAL A 3 -16.66 -1.53 -6.79
CA VAL A 3 -15.77 -2.26 -5.88
C VAL A 3 -16.60 -3.21 -5.03
N ALA A 4 -16.43 -4.51 -5.25
CA ALA A 4 -17.02 -5.57 -4.44
C ALA A 4 -16.15 -5.79 -3.20
N ILE A 5 -16.76 -5.68 -2.02
CA ILE A 5 -16.11 -5.90 -0.73
C ILE A 5 -16.93 -6.94 0.04
N SER A 6 -16.31 -8.08 0.38
CA SER A 6 -16.98 -9.13 1.16
C SER A 6 -17.25 -8.66 2.60
N PRO A 7 -18.25 -9.25 3.30
CA PRO A 7 -18.54 -8.90 4.69
C PRO A 7 -17.34 -9.06 5.63
N GLU A 8 -16.55 -10.12 5.43
CA GLU A 8 -15.33 -10.39 6.21
C GLU A 8 -14.31 -9.26 6.05
N VAL A 9 -14.08 -8.79 4.81
CA VAL A 9 -13.16 -7.69 4.55
C VAL A 9 -13.72 -6.37 5.10
N LYS A 10 -15.03 -6.14 5.05
CA LYS A 10 -15.66 -4.96 5.68
C LYS A 10 -15.42 -4.91 7.19
N GLU A 11 -15.51 -6.05 7.87
CA GLU A 11 -15.24 -6.12 9.31
C GLU A 11 -13.78 -5.75 9.62
N VAL A 12 -12.84 -6.30 8.86
CA VAL A 12 -11.40 -5.99 8.98
C VAL A 12 -11.13 -4.51 8.71
N LEU A 13 -11.77 -3.92 7.71
CA LEU A 13 -11.66 -2.49 7.41
C LEU A 13 -12.15 -1.62 8.57
N GLY A 14 -13.29 -1.99 9.15
CA GLY A 14 -13.86 -1.32 10.32
C GLY A 14 -12.91 -1.36 11.53
N GLN A 15 -12.32 -2.52 11.81
CA GLN A 15 -11.31 -2.67 12.88
C GLN A 15 -10.05 -1.83 12.63
N ARG A 16 -9.67 -1.65 11.36
CA ARG A 16 -8.52 -0.83 10.93
C ARG A 16 -8.86 0.66 10.78
N GLY A 17 -10.12 1.05 10.98
CA GLY A 17 -10.58 2.43 10.84
C GLY A 17 -10.55 2.97 9.40
N ILE A 18 -10.55 2.09 8.40
CA ILE A 18 -10.51 2.45 6.98
C ILE A 18 -11.93 2.39 6.41
N LYS A 19 -12.35 3.45 5.72
CA LYS A 19 -13.70 3.55 5.15
C LYS A 19 -13.75 2.96 3.74
N GLU A 20 -14.89 2.36 3.38
CA GLU A 20 -15.11 1.82 2.03
C GLU A 20 -14.92 2.88 0.93
N ALA A 21 -15.31 4.13 1.22
CA ALA A 21 -15.12 5.25 0.30
C ALA A 21 -13.64 5.55 -0.01
N GLU A 22 -12.76 5.40 0.99
CA GLU A 22 -11.31 5.60 0.81
C GLU A 22 -10.73 4.50 -0.09
N ILE A 23 -11.20 3.25 0.05
CA ILE A 23 -10.80 2.16 -0.83
C ILE A 23 -11.26 2.38 -2.26
N ALA A 24 -12.52 2.79 -2.44
CA ALA A 24 -13.04 3.11 -3.76
C ALA A 24 -12.23 4.22 -4.43
N GLU A 25 -11.80 5.22 -3.67
CA GLU A 25 -10.95 6.30 -4.15
C GLU A 25 -9.54 5.82 -4.53
N VAL A 26 -8.91 4.97 -3.70
CA VAL A 26 -7.59 4.37 -3.98
C VAL A 26 -7.63 3.58 -5.29
N ILE A 27 -8.60 2.66 -5.43
CA ILE A 27 -8.72 1.79 -6.60
C ILE A 27 -9.03 2.63 -7.84
N THR A 28 -10.02 3.53 -7.77
CA THR A 28 -10.40 4.36 -8.94
C THR A 28 -9.23 5.22 -9.40
N SER A 29 -8.47 5.81 -8.48
CA SER A 29 -7.28 6.60 -8.81
C SER A 29 -6.21 5.76 -9.49
N ALA A 30 -5.93 4.57 -8.96
CA ALA A 30 -4.92 3.67 -9.49
C ALA A 30 -5.27 3.12 -10.88
N GLU A 31 -6.53 2.81 -11.13
CA GLU A 31 -7.00 2.37 -12.45
C GLU A 31 -6.96 3.50 -13.48
N ALA A 32 -7.22 4.74 -13.07
CA ALA A 32 -7.15 5.90 -13.96
C ALA A 32 -5.70 6.28 -14.31
N SER A 33 -4.76 6.18 -13.37
CA SER A 33 -3.36 6.63 -13.55
C SER A 33 -2.37 5.52 -13.88
N ASN A 34 -2.78 4.25 -13.72
CA ASN A 34 -1.91 3.08 -13.67
C ASN A 34 -0.86 3.11 -12.54
N ASP A 35 -1.05 3.95 -11.51
CA ASP A 35 -0.18 3.99 -10.33
C ASP A 35 -0.51 2.85 -9.36
N LYS A 36 -0.09 1.65 -9.75
CA LYS A 36 -0.27 0.39 -9.03
C LYS A 36 0.77 -0.63 -9.45
N LEU A 37 0.94 -1.64 -8.61
CA LEU A 37 1.67 -2.85 -8.95
C LEU A 37 0.69 -3.96 -9.36
N VAL A 38 1.09 -4.82 -10.29
CA VAL A 38 0.31 -5.98 -10.75
C VAL A 38 1.20 -7.20 -10.89
N ASN A 39 0.79 -8.36 -10.38
CA ASN A 39 1.50 -9.61 -10.57
C ASN A 39 0.88 -10.48 -11.68
N SER A 40 1.53 -11.59 -12.02
CA SER A 40 1.05 -12.53 -13.04
C SER A 40 -0.27 -13.22 -12.70
N ALA A 41 -0.62 -13.30 -11.42
CA ALA A 41 -1.91 -13.83 -10.95
C ALA A 41 -3.08 -12.82 -11.09
N GLY A 42 -2.82 -11.60 -11.55
CA GLY A 42 -3.82 -10.54 -11.69
C GLY A 42 -4.16 -9.82 -10.39
N ILE A 43 -3.34 -10.00 -9.34
CA ILE A 43 -3.44 -9.26 -8.09
C ILE A 43 -2.84 -7.87 -8.32
N ASN A 44 -3.59 -6.85 -7.93
CA ASN A 44 -3.20 -5.45 -8.00
C ASN A 44 -2.94 -4.92 -6.59
N VAL A 45 -1.88 -4.14 -6.43
CA VAL A 45 -1.58 -3.37 -5.21
C VAL A 45 -1.60 -1.90 -5.57
N ALA A 46 -2.63 -1.19 -5.11
CA ALA A 46 -2.78 0.25 -5.26
C ALA A 46 -2.49 0.95 -3.95
N ARG A 47 -2.10 2.23 -4.02
CA ARG A 47 -1.93 3.09 -2.85
C ARG A 47 -2.41 4.50 -3.13
N LYS A 48 -2.84 5.21 -2.09
CA LYS A 48 -3.10 6.65 -2.15
C LYS A 48 -2.90 7.28 -0.78
N LYS A 49 -2.32 8.48 -0.73
CA LYS A 49 -2.31 9.30 0.48
C LYS A 49 -3.66 9.99 0.64
N ILE A 50 -4.34 9.72 1.76
CA ILE A 50 -5.63 10.28 2.13
C ILE A 50 -5.48 10.89 3.53
N GLY A 51 -5.52 12.22 3.61
CA GLY A 51 -5.16 12.94 4.82
C GLY A 51 -3.71 12.66 5.23
N GLU A 52 -3.52 12.22 6.47
CA GLU A 52 -2.20 11.88 7.04
C GLU A 52 -1.79 10.41 6.81
N SER A 53 -2.69 9.57 6.29
CA SER A 53 -2.45 8.14 6.08
C SER A 53 -2.21 7.83 4.62
N THR A 54 -1.31 6.91 4.32
CA THR A 54 -1.28 6.21 3.04
C THR A 54 -2.09 4.94 3.17
N ILE A 55 -3.15 4.82 2.36
CA ILE A 55 -4.03 3.65 2.30
C ILE A 55 -3.62 2.80 1.11
N TYR A 56 -3.58 1.50 1.33
CA TYR A 56 -3.23 0.48 0.36
C TYR A 56 -4.43 -0.46 0.15
N ALA A 57 -4.64 -0.85 -1.11
CA ALA A 57 -5.69 -1.80 -1.49
C ALA A 57 -5.08 -2.92 -2.34
N VAL A 58 -5.35 -4.16 -1.94
CA VAL A 58 -5.01 -5.38 -2.69
C VAL A 58 -6.29 -5.92 -3.27
N TYR A 59 -6.37 -6.02 -4.60
CA TYR A 59 -7.60 -6.37 -5.29
C TYR A 59 -7.33 -7.05 -6.63
N THR A 60 -8.32 -7.80 -7.10
CA THR A 60 -8.34 -8.31 -8.48
C THR A 60 -9.36 -7.55 -9.29
N VAL A 61 -9.18 -7.52 -10.61
CA VAL A 61 -10.17 -6.95 -11.54
C VAL A 61 -10.70 -8.07 -12.42
N SER A 62 -12.02 -8.20 -12.49
CA SER A 62 -12.71 -9.18 -13.33
C SER A 62 -13.94 -8.54 -13.93
N ASN A 63 -14.09 -8.63 -15.26
CA ASN A 63 -15.22 -8.04 -16.01
C ASN A 63 -15.47 -6.54 -15.70
N GLY A 64 -14.42 -5.76 -15.45
CA GLY A 64 -14.53 -4.33 -15.14
C GLY A 64 -14.94 -3.99 -13.70
N ALA A 65 -15.14 -4.98 -12.84
CA ALA A 65 -15.36 -4.80 -11.41
C ALA A 65 -14.10 -5.15 -10.61
N ALA A 66 -13.79 -4.38 -9.57
CA ALA A 66 -12.75 -4.72 -8.62
C ALA A 66 -13.32 -5.58 -7.48
N ALA A 67 -12.62 -6.66 -7.12
CA ALA A 67 -12.89 -7.43 -5.91
C ALA A 67 -11.77 -7.18 -4.90
N LEU A 68 -12.10 -6.53 -3.79
CA LEU A 68 -11.15 -6.22 -2.73
C LEU A 68 -10.79 -7.50 -1.96
N GLN A 69 -9.50 -7.77 -1.83
CA GLN A 69 -8.97 -8.90 -1.07
C GLN A 69 -8.45 -8.45 0.29
N ALA A 70 -7.69 -7.35 0.33
CA ALA A 70 -7.17 -6.79 1.56
C ALA A 70 -7.00 -5.28 1.45
N ALA A 71 -7.01 -4.61 2.58
CA ALA A 71 -6.70 -3.18 2.65
C ALA A 71 -6.12 -2.81 4.01
N TYR A 72 -5.12 -1.95 3.98
CA TYR A 72 -4.33 -1.55 5.15
C TYR A 72 -3.84 -0.12 4.95
N GLY A 73 -3.34 0.48 6.02
CA GLY A 73 -2.81 1.84 5.97
C GLY A 73 -1.66 2.01 6.93
N THR A 74 -0.89 3.07 6.68
CA THR A 74 0.15 3.55 7.60
C THR A 74 0.19 5.07 7.55
N ARG A 75 0.58 5.69 8.66
CA ARG A 75 0.80 7.14 8.77
C ARG A 75 2.25 7.53 8.51
N LEU A 76 3.09 6.58 8.09
CA LEU A 76 4.48 6.86 7.74
C LEU A 76 4.55 7.59 6.40
N ASP A 77 5.44 8.57 6.33
CA ASP A 77 5.87 9.17 5.07
C ASP A 77 7.02 8.36 4.47
N MET A 78 6.91 8.06 3.18
CA MET A 78 7.93 7.32 2.45
C MET A 78 9.03 8.28 1.99
N GLY A 79 10.26 7.91 2.30
CA GLY A 79 11.47 8.63 1.94
C GLY A 79 12.19 8.03 0.75
N LYS A 80 13.51 8.17 0.76
CA LYS A 80 14.37 7.70 -0.33
C LYS A 80 14.47 6.18 -0.35
N ILE A 81 14.60 5.62 -1.55
CA ILE A 81 15.02 4.24 -1.73
C ILE A 81 16.46 4.10 -1.22
N VAL A 82 16.69 3.18 -0.29
CA VAL A 82 17.99 2.91 0.31
C VAL A 82 18.75 1.88 -0.52
N ASN A 83 18.09 0.78 -0.86
CA ASN A 83 18.63 -0.26 -1.73
C ASN A 83 17.51 -1.02 -2.44
N THR A 84 17.90 -1.74 -3.49
CA THR A 84 17.06 -2.74 -4.17
C THR A 84 17.80 -4.06 -4.14
N MET A 85 17.08 -5.14 -3.91
CA MET A 85 17.59 -6.49 -3.73
C MET A 85 17.22 -7.33 -4.97
N ASP A 86 16.31 -8.28 -4.82
CA ASP A 86 15.81 -9.19 -5.85
C ASP A 86 14.58 -8.66 -6.59
N GLU A 87 14.32 -9.21 -7.78
CA GLU A 87 13.10 -8.95 -8.54
C GLU A 87 11.90 -9.55 -7.79
N SER A 88 10.84 -8.76 -7.67
CA SER A 88 9.57 -9.24 -7.13
C SER A 88 8.71 -9.87 -8.22
N GLU A 89 7.65 -10.56 -7.82
CA GLU A 89 6.61 -11.05 -8.75
C GLU A 89 5.75 -9.94 -9.37
N PHE A 90 5.87 -8.71 -8.86
CA PHE A 90 5.07 -7.57 -9.26
C PHE A 90 5.73 -6.76 -10.38
N LYS A 91 4.90 -6.19 -11.24
CA LYS A 91 5.28 -5.21 -12.26
C LYS A 91 4.54 -3.91 -12.04
N CYS A 92 5.19 -2.79 -12.33
CA CYS A 92 4.55 -1.50 -12.27
C CYS A 92 3.59 -1.34 -13.45
N ALA A 93 2.31 -1.08 -13.20
CA ALA A 93 1.33 -0.91 -14.28
C ALA A 93 1.60 0.36 -15.09
N LYS A 94 2.31 1.35 -14.53
CA LYS A 94 2.64 2.63 -15.17
C LYS A 94 3.80 2.51 -16.17
N CYS A 95 4.96 2.02 -15.75
CA CYS A 95 6.15 1.90 -16.63
C CYS A 95 6.36 0.50 -17.20
N LYS A 96 5.58 -0.51 -16.79
CA LYS A 96 5.65 -1.92 -17.21
C LYS A 96 6.91 -2.69 -16.76
N GLU A 97 7.84 -2.05 -16.08
CA GLU A 97 9.02 -2.69 -15.50
C GLU A 97 8.70 -3.53 -14.25
N THR A 98 9.54 -4.53 -14.01
CA THR A 98 9.48 -5.36 -12.80
C THR A 98 9.79 -4.53 -11.56
N ALA A 99 8.95 -4.65 -10.54
CA ALA A 99 9.21 -4.08 -9.23
C ALA A 99 10.21 -4.95 -8.47
N TRP A 100 10.96 -4.34 -7.57
CA TRP A 100 12.04 -4.97 -6.83
C TRP A 100 11.73 -4.99 -5.35
N ASN A 101 12.07 -6.08 -4.68
CA ASN A 101 12.17 -6.09 -3.24
C ASN A 101 13.35 -5.21 -2.82
N GLY A 102 13.23 -4.46 -1.74
CA GLY A 102 14.31 -3.60 -1.27
C GLY A 102 13.94 -2.89 0.01
N HIS A 103 14.65 -1.80 0.32
CA HIS A 103 14.35 -0.99 1.48
C HIS A 103 14.21 0.48 1.13
N CYS A 104 13.30 1.16 1.82
CA CYS A 104 13.13 2.60 1.76
C CYS A 104 13.25 3.22 3.16
N GLU A 105 13.52 4.51 3.18
CA GLU A 105 13.32 5.32 4.38
C GLU A 105 11.83 5.47 4.68
N MET A 106 11.47 5.36 5.94
CA MET A 106 10.12 5.58 6.45
C MET A 106 10.21 6.59 7.60
N PHE A 107 9.36 7.61 7.56
CA PHE A 107 9.37 8.72 8.51
C PHE A 107 8.06 8.78 9.28
N TYR A 108 8.13 8.93 10.60
CA TYR A 108 6.97 9.24 11.42
C TYR A 108 7.39 10.08 12.61
N MET A 109 6.68 11.20 12.81
CA MET A 109 6.92 12.13 13.91
C MET A 109 8.39 12.55 14.06
N GLY A 110 9.09 12.79 12.94
CA GLY A 110 10.50 13.19 12.93
C GLY A 110 11.50 12.05 13.13
N VAL A 111 11.03 10.82 13.36
CA VAL A 111 11.89 9.64 13.47
C VAL A 111 12.00 8.95 12.11
N ARG A 112 13.24 8.70 11.71
CA ARG A 112 13.58 7.97 10.49
C ARG A 112 13.89 6.51 10.80
N ARG A 113 13.31 5.60 10.03
CA ARG A 113 13.63 4.16 9.99
C ARG A 113 13.84 3.72 8.55
N VAL A 114 14.45 2.55 8.39
CA VAL A 114 14.59 1.88 7.10
C VAL A 114 13.81 0.60 7.20
N GLY A 115 12.93 0.35 6.24
CA GLY A 115 12.03 -0.81 6.24
C GLY A 115 11.92 -1.42 4.84
N PRO A 116 11.52 -2.70 4.76
CA PRO A 116 11.34 -3.36 3.49
C PRO A 116 10.17 -2.75 2.70
N ALA A 117 10.29 -2.75 1.38
CA ALA A 117 9.28 -2.23 0.46
C ALA A 117 9.42 -2.84 -0.94
N LEU A 118 8.33 -2.81 -1.69
CA LEU A 118 8.29 -3.04 -3.14
C LEU A 118 8.59 -1.74 -3.87
N ILE A 119 9.57 -1.77 -4.76
CA ILE A 119 10.16 -0.57 -5.36
C ILE A 119 10.07 -0.65 -6.88
N CYS A 120 9.45 0.36 -7.49
CA CYS A 120 9.60 0.60 -8.92
C CYS A 120 10.78 1.56 -9.15
N LYS A 121 11.89 1.07 -9.71
CA LYS A 121 13.11 1.88 -9.94
C LYS A 121 12.86 3.06 -10.90
N GLU A 122 12.11 2.81 -11.97
CA GLU A 122 11.82 3.81 -13.00
C GLU A 122 10.90 4.93 -12.50
N CYS A 123 9.79 4.56 -11.85
CA CYS A 123 8.85 5.55 -11.32
C CYS A 123 9.31 6.13 -9.98
N LYS A 124 10.31 5.52 -9.33
CA LYS A 124 10.78 5.81 -7.96
C LYS A 124 9.66 5.68 -6.93
N ASP A 125 8.66 4.85 -7.23
CA ASP A 125 7.53 4.58 -6.37
C ASP A 125 7.83 3.45 -5.40
N VAL A 126 7.26 3.57 -4.20
CA VAL A 126 7.49 2.69 -3.07
C VAL A 126 6.15 2.21 -2.52
N PHE A 127 6.00 0.90 -2.40
CA PHE A 127 4.81 0.23 -1.88
C PHE A 127 5.19 -0.59 -0.65
N ILE A 128 4.34 -0.56 0.38
CA ILE A 128 4.52 -1.34 1.60
C ILE A 128 3.59 -2.54 1.52
N GLU A 129 4.06 -3.69 1.98
CA GLU A 129 3.26 -4.91 2.09
C GLU A 129 2.42 -4.94 3.38
N GLU A 130 1.29 -5.64 3.35
CA GLU A 130 0.31 -5.66 4.44
C GLU A 130 0.92 -6.03 5.80
N TYR A 131 1.73 -7.09 5.85
CA TYR A 131 2.28 -7.61 7.11
C TYR A 131 3.14 -6.57 7.85
N LEU A 132 3.77 -5.65 7.12
CA LEU A 132 4.54 -4.56 7.71
C LEU A 132 3.61 -3.51 8.29
N ALA A 133 2.63 -3.07 7.50
CA ALA A 133 1.66 -2.05 7.90
C ALA A 133 0.86 -2.47 9.14
N THR A 134 0.43 -3.73 9.20
CA THR A 134 -0.46 -4.22 10.28
C THR A 134 0.27 -4.70 11.53
N ASN A 135 1.58 -5.01 11.44
CA ASN A 135 2.36 -5.48 12.58
C ASN A 135 3.44 -4.46 12.96
N THR A 136 4.60 -4.54 12.31
CA THR A 136 5.80 -3.80 12.70
C THR A 136 5.57 -2.30 12.72
N LEU A 137 4.92 -1.76 11.68
CA LEU A 137 4.69 -0.33 11.54
C LEU A 137 3.60 0.16 12.49
N ALA A 138 2.50 -0.59 12.66
CA ALA A 138 1.47 -0.29 13.65
C ALA A 138 2.03 -0.23 15.08
N VAL A 139 2.91 -1.17 15.46
CA VAL A 139 3.59 -1.15 16.77
C VAL A 139 4.49 0.07 16.91
N VAL A 140 5.23 0.41 15.86
CA VAL A 140 6.11 1.58 15.84
C VAL A 140 5.30 2.87 16.00
N GLU A 141 4.19 3.02 15.27
CA GLU A 141 3.28 4.17 15.38
C GLU A 141 2.72 4.29 16.81
N ALA A 142 2.20 3.18 17.38
CA ALA A 142 1.65 3.16 18.73
C ALA A 142 2.69 3.49 19.82
N LEU A 143 3.93 3.02 19.67
CA LEU A 143 5.03 3.35 20.58
C LEU A 143 5.37 4.84 20.55
N PHE A 144 5.31 5.48 19.38
CA PHE A 144 5.60 6.90 19.24
C PHE A 144 4.47 7.78 19.77
N GLU A 145 3.21 7.41 19.54
CA GLU A 145 2.07 8.11 20.13
C GLU A 145 2.11 8.08 21.66
N LYS A 146 2.46 6.94 22.26
CA LYS A 146 2.64 6.84 23.73
C LYS A 146 3.76 7.72 24.28
N LYS A 147 4.81 7.99 23.51
CA LYS A 147 5.92 8.88 23.93
C LYS A 147 5.59 10.37 23.81
N ARG A 148 4.51 10.71 23.12
CA ARG A 148 4.02 12.09 22.98
C ARG A 148 3.09 12.49 24.14
N ALA A 149 2.51 11.51 24.84
CA ALA A 149 1.65 11.69 26.00
C ALA A 149 2.45 11.91 27.30
#